data_AF-A0AAD5ZRP1-F1
#
_entry.id   AF-A0AAD5ZRP1-F1
#
_cell.length_a   1.000
_cell.length_b   1.000
_cell.length_c   1.000
_cell.angle_alpha   90.00
_cell.angle_beta   90.00
_cell.angle_gamma   90.00
#
_symmetry.space_group_name_H-M   'P 1'
#
loop_
_entity.id
_entity.type
_entity.pdbx_description
1 polymer ?
#
loop_
_entity_poly.entity_id
_entity_poly.type
_entity_poly.pdbx_seq_one_letter_code
_entity_poly.pdbx_strand_id
1 'polypeptide(L)' 'MQIDPDAFSSTRVRKNIAQLKTLVDGFPFMEPENENVQEMMQNIRLKFSVVCSNLQVKLEYEGQPSTLSKDAEDM' A
#
# COMPACT_ATOMS: atom_id res chain seq x y z
N MET A 1 0.80 21.20 8.63
CA MET A 1 1.57 20.15 7.96
C MET A 1 2.26 20.79 6.76
N GLN A 2 3.57 21.02 6.80
CA GLN A 2 4.31 21.49 5.63
C GLN A 2 4.63 20.28 4.77
N ILE A 3 4.05 20.21 3.58
CA ILE A 3 4.42 19.22 2.56
C ILE A 3 5.66 19.77 1.88
N ASP A 4 6.75 18.99 1.86
CA ASP A 4 7.96 19.34 1.12
C ASP A 4 7.61 19.43 -0.38
N PRO A 5 7.71 20.63 -1.01
CA PRO A 5 7.37 20.82 -2.41
C PRO A 5 8.25 19.98 -3.35
N ASP A 6 9.41 19.50 -2.87
CA ASP A 6 10.38 18.70 -3.61
C ASP A 6 10.46 17.24 -3.15
N ALA A 7 9.49 16.77 -2.35
CA ALA A 7 9.48 15.40 -1.81
C ALA A 7 9.62 14.32 -2.90
N PHE A 8 9.11 14.60 -4.10
CA PHE A 8 9.17 13.72 -5.28
C PHE A 8 10.34 13.99 -6.22
N SER A 9 11.09 15.08 -6.00
CA SER A 9 12.21 15.51 -6.84
C SER A 9 13.44 14.60 -6.67
N SER A 10 13.51 13.85 -5.58
CA SER A 10 14.55 12.87 -5.29
C SER A 10 14.60 11.73 -6.32
N THR A 11 15.77 11.50 -6.93
CA THR A 11 16.02 10.36 -7.83
C THR A 11 15.71 9.01 -7.18
N ARG A 12 15.96 8.87 -5.87
CA ARG A 12 15.66 7.65 -5.11
C ARG A 12 14.15 7.42 -5.01
N VAL A 13 13.39 8.48 -4.75
CA VAL A 13 11.92 8.44 -4.66
C VAL A 13 11.34 8.04 -6.01
N ARG A 14 11.74 8.73 -7.09
CA ARG A 14 11.30 8.40 -8.46
C ARG A 14 11.61 6.96 -8.85
N LYS A 15 12.80 6.46 -8.52
CA LYS A 15 13.17 5.05 -8.76
C LYS A 15 12.27 4.08 -8.00
N ASN A 16 12.00 4.33 -6.71
CA ASN A 16 11.11 3.46 -5.92
C ASN A 16 9.67 3.49 -6.43
N ILE A 17 9.16 4.65 -6.85
CA ILE A 17 7.83 4.78 -7.45
C ILE A 17 7.75 4.01 -8.77
N ALA A 18 8.76 4.12 -9.64
CA ALA A 18 8.81 3.35 -10.89
C ALA A 18 8.80 1.83 -10.63
N GLN A 19 9.60 1.37 -9.66
CA GLN A 19 9.62 -0.04 -9.26
C GLN A 19 8.27 -0.50 -8.68
N LEU A 20 7.61 0.34 -7.87
CA LEU A 20 6.27 0.05 -7.37
C LEU A 20 5.26 -0.09 -8.52
N LYS A 21 5.30 0.83 -9.50
CA LYS A 21 4.45 0.77 -10.68
C LYS A 21 4.62 -0.56 -11.43
N THR A 22 5.84 -1.01 -11.67
CA THR A 22 6.10 -2.30 -12.32
C THR A 22 5.49 -3.48 -11.55
N LEU A 23 5.58 -3.48 -10.22
CA LEU A 23 4.99 -4.54 -9.39
C LEU A 23 3.46 -4.55 -9.47
N VAL A 24 2.83 -3.38 -9.45
CA VAL A 24 1.37 -3.24 -9.53
C VAL A 24 0.85 -3.60 -10.91
N ASP A 25 1.51 -3.16 -11.98
CA ASP A 25 1.13 -3.46 -13.37
C ASP A 25 1.24 -4.98 -13.67
N GLY A 26 2.17 -5.67 -13.00
CA GLY A 26 2.34 -7.12 -13.11
C GLY A 26 1.43 -7.94 -12.20
N PHE A 27 0.61 -7.31 -11.36
CA PHE A 27 -0.21 -8.04 -10.40
C PHE A 27 -1.44 -8.67 -11.07
N PRO A 28 -1.67 -9.98 -10.90
CA PRO A 28 -2.70 -10.70 -11.65
C PRO A 28 -4.09 -10.58 -10.98
N PHE A 29 -4.73 -9.42 -11.10
CA PHE A 29 -6.04 -9.15 -10.49
C PHE A 29 -7.16 -10.11 -10.91
N MET A 30 -7.02 -10.72 -12.10
CA MET A 30 -8.04 -11.60 -12.69
C MET A 30 -7.73 -13.09 -12.50
N GLU A 31 -6.62 -13.44 -11.85
CA GLU A 31 -6.21 -14.84 -11.62
C GLU A 31 -6.00 -15.06 -10.11
N PRO A 32 -7.09 -15.11 -9.33
CA PRO A 32 -7.02 -15.28 -7.87
C PRO A 32 -6.42 -16.62 -7.45
N GLU A 33 -6.42 -17.62 -8.33
CA GLU A 33 -5.80 -18.94 -8.09
C GLU A 33 -4.28 -18.94 -8.26
N ASN A 34 -3.68 -17.86 -8.75
CA ASN A 34 -2.24 -17.78 -8.92
C ASN A 34 -1.55 -17.87 -7.55
N GLU A 35 -0.81 -18.96 -7.35
CA GLU A 35 -0.16 -19.30 -6.07
C GLU A 35 0.81 -18.20 -5.58
N ASN A 36 1.32 -17.37 -6.49
CA ASN A 36 2.27 -16.32 -6.18
C ASN A 36 1.60 -14.99 -5.79
N VAL A 37 0.26 -14.87 -5.89
CA VAL A 37 -0.48 -13.63 -5.60
C VAL A 37 -0.15 -13.07 -4.22
N GLN A 38 -0.02 -13.94 -3.21
CA GLN A 38 0.29 -13.51 -1.86
C GLN A 38 1.70 -12.91 -1.75
N GLU A 39 2.69 -13.56 -2.36
CA GLU A 39 4.07 -13.05 -2.40
C GLU A 39 4.15 -11.74 -3.18
N MET A 40 3.49 -11.65 -4.33
CA MET A 40 3.43 -10.43 -5.14
C MET A 40 2.78 -9.28 -4.37
N MET A 41 1.67 -9.55 -3.66
CA MET A 41 1.01 -8.58 -2.78
C MET A 41 1.94 -8.13 -1.65
N GLN A 42 2.69 -9.05 -1.04
CA GLN A 42 3.67 -8.71 -0.01
C GLN A 42 4.77 -7.79 -0.57
N ASN A 43 5.29 -8.09 -1.76
CA ASN A 43 6.30 -7.27 -2.42
C ASN A 43 5.78 -5.86 -2.75
N ILE A 44 4.53 -5.74 -3.20
CA ILE A 44 3.86 -4.46 -3.43
C ILE A 44 3.76 -3.68 -2.11
N ARG A 45 3.26 -4.30 -1.04
CA ARG A 45 3.11 -3.67 0.29
C ARG A 45 4.46 -3.16 0.83
N LEU A 46 5.51 -3.97 0.74
CA LEU A 46 6.85 -3.59 1.17
C LEU A 46 7.38 -2.40 0.38
N LYS A 47 7.27 -2.44 -0.95
CA LYS A 47 7.76 -1.35 -1.80
C LYS A 47 6.96 -0.05 -1.58
N PHE A 48 5.66 -0.16 -1.41
CA PHE A 48 4.79 0.98 -1.09
C PHE A 48 5.17 1.62 0.25
N SER A 49 5.40 0.81 1.30
CA SER A 49 5.87 1.29 2.60
C SER A 49 7.18 2.08 2.52
N VAL A 50 8.13 1.63 1.67
CA VAL A 50 9.37 2.37 1.40
C VAL A 50 9.08 3.73 0.79
N VAL A 51 8.17 3.82 -0.19
CA VAL A 51 7.77 5.10 -0.81
C VAL A 51 7.14 6.04 0.23
N CYS A 52 6.22 5.55 1.06
CA CYS A 52 5.59 6.35 2.11
C CYS A 52 6.61 6.85 3.13
N SER A 53 7.53 5.99 3.55
CA SER A 53 8.62 6.36 4.45
C SER A 53 9.54 7.42 3.82
N ASN A 54 9.85 7.30 2.53
CA ASN A 54 10.66 8.30 1.82
C ASN A 54 9.96 9.66 1.73
N LEU A 55 8.64 9.67 1.62
CA LEU A 55 7.82 10.89 1.56
C LEU A 55 7.40 11.41 2.95
N GLN A 56 7.88 10.77 4.03
CA GLN A 56 7.50 11.07 5.41
C GLN A 56 5.99 11.05 5.65
N VAL A 57 5.28 10.21 4.88
CA VAL A 57 3.84 10.00 5.04
C VAL A 57 3.63 8.81 5.98
N LYS A 58 2.88 9.04 7.05
CA LYS A 58 2.37 7.97 7.89
C LYS A 58 1.03 7.52 7.31
N LEU A 59 0.97 6.27 6.86
CA LEU A 59 -0.28 5.64 6.45
C LEU A 59 -0.85 4.89 7.65
N GLU A 60 -1.98 5.36 8.13
CA GLU A 60 -2.80 4.64 9.10
C GLU A 60 -4.03 4.12 8.34
N TYR A 61 -4.27 2.81 8.43
CA TYR A 61 -5.54 2.26 7.98
C TYR A 61 -6.49 2.31 9.18
N GLU A 62 -7.47 3.20 9.14
CA GLU A 62 -8.47 3.36 10.22
C GLU A 62 -9.44 2.17 10.33
N GLY A 63 -9.29 1.15 9.48
CA GLY A 63 -10.23 0.05 9.38
C GLY A 63 -11.44 0.44 8.52
N GLN A 64 -12.19 -0.59 8.12
CA GLN A 64 -13.58 -0.40 7.75
C GLN A 64 -14.37 -0.44 9.07
N PRO A 65 -15.28 0.52 9.36
CA PRO A 65 -16.10 0.45 10.56
C PRO A 65 -16.79 -0.92 10.56
N SER A 66 -16.44 -1.76 11.54
CA SER A 66 -16.95 -3.11 11.62
C SER A 66 -18.46 -3.03 11.81
N THR A 67 -19.23 -3.61 10.90
CA THR A 67 -20.67 -3.83 11.09
C THR A 67 -20.95 -4.85 12.20
N LEU A 68 -19.90 -5.44 12.80
CA LEU A 68 -19.96 -6.47 13.85
C LEU A 68 -20.25 -5.93 15.26
N SER A 69 -20.46 -4.62 15.45
CA SER A 69 -20.77 -4.05 16.77
C SER A 69 -22.26 -3.82 17.04
N LYS A 70 -23.18 -4.39 16.23
CA LYS A 70 -24.63 -4.25 16.46
C LYS A 70 -25.36 -5.52 16.91
N ASP A 71 -24.70 -6.68 16.92
CA ASP A 71 -25.34 -7.95 17.30
C ASP A 71 -24.83 -8.53 18.63
N ALA A 72 -24.06 -7.76 19.41
CA ALA A 72 -23.50 -8.22 20.69
C ALA A 72 -24.19 -7.63 21.94
N GLU A 73 -25.31 -6.92 21.78
CA GLU A 73 -26.10 -6.38 22.91
C GLU A 73 -27.45 -7.08 23.14
N ASP A 74 -27.67 -8.25 22.52
CA ASP A 74 -28.90 -9.04 22.74
C ASP A 74 -28.57 -10.51 23.06
N MET A 75 -27.77 -10.73 24.13
CA MET A 75 -27.61 -12.03 24.79
C MET A 75 -27.45 -11.90 26.30
#